data_AF-X0VRZ3-F1
#
_entry.id   AF-X0VRZ3-F1
#
_cell.length_a   1.000
_cell.length_b   1.000
_cell.length_c   1.000
_cell.angle_alpha   90.00
_cell.angle_beta   90.00
_cell.angle_gamma   90.00
#
_symmetry.space_group_name_H-M   'P 1'
#
loop_
_entity.id
_entity.type
_entity.pdbx_description
1 polymer ?
#
loop_
_entity_poly.entity_id
_entity_poly.type
_entity_poly.pdbx_seq_one_letter_code
_entity_poly.pdbx_strand_id
1 'polypeptide(L)'
;TSGAEWTLEGGTDEPLTPSNVLAEQHSTYGSTNLQATLASESVLFFQRGAEKMRELAYNWESDSYVAPDMTILVPEITGDGITDTAYQQTPNSILWCVREDGELAIFVYERKELITSWARLITDGLFESVAVISGSAEDQVWVSVKRTMAGVNQGTAVRYIEYFSARDFGTDPCDAYFVDSGITYDSGATTTITGLTHLEAETVAVLGDGVIQTSQIVNASGEITITSAATVQAGLPFTVQMKTMPLSFLGAGTSILS
;
A
#
# COMPACT_ATOMS: atom_id res chain seq x y z
N THR A 1 -16.28 -16.10 9.85
CA THR A 1 -16.35 -17.02 11.03
C THR A 1 -15.19 -17.99 10.97
N SER A 2 -14.95 -18.81 11.99
CA SER A 2 -13.76 -19.68 12.08
C SER A 2 -13.66 -20.79 11.01
N GLY A 3 -14.72 -21.05 10.23
CA GLY A 3 -14.71 -22.11 9.21
C GLY A 3 -15.64 -21.94 8.00
N ALA A 4 -16.31 -20.79 7.84
CA ALA A 4 -17.20 -20.54 6.71
C ALA A 4 -17.62 -19.06 6.55
N GLU A 5 -18.04 -18.70 5.33
CA GLU A 5 -18.88 -17.52 5.07
C GLU A 5 -20.36 -17.90 5.08
N TRP A 6 -21.17 -17.06 5.71
CA TRP A 6 -22.62 -17.27 5.87
C TRP A 6 -23.35 -16.02 5.39
N THR A 7 -24.36 -16.21 4.55
CA THR A 7 -25.36 -15.17 4.28
C THR A 7 -26.55 -15.43 5.21
N LEU A 8 -27.06 -14.37 5.85
CA LEU A 8 -28.26 -14.42 6.66
C LEU A 8 -29.36 -13.67 5.92
N GLU A 9 -30.38 -14.40 5.47
CA GLU A 9 -31.55 -13.84 4.81
C GLU A 9 -32.80 -14.08 5.66
N GLY A 10 -33.73 -13.12 5.63
CA GLY A 10 -35.11 -13.37 6.05
C GLY A 10 -35.86 -14.07 4.91
N GLY A 11 -36.88 -14.87 5.22
CA GLY A 11 -37.78 -15.41 4.20
C GLY A 11 -38.33 -14.30 3.30
N THR A 12 -38.57 -14.63 2.01
CA THR A 12 -38.98 -13.69 0.97
C THR A 12 -40.15 -12.80 1.42
N ASP A 13 -39.98 -11.48 1.37
CA ASP A 13 -40.96 -10.44 1.78
C ASP A 13 -41.37 -10.42 3.27
N GLU A 14 -40.62 -11.07 4.18
CA GLU A 14 -40.86 -10.97 5.62
C GLU A 14 -39.70 -10.28 6.40
N PRO A 15 -40.00 -9.48 7.44
CA PRO A 15 -38.97 -8.94 8.31
C PRO A 15 -38.20 -10.06 9.02
N LEU A 16 -36.89 -9.85 9.20
CA LEU A 16 -36.02 -10.79 9.91
C LEU A 16 -36.55 -11.01 11.35
N THR A 17 -37.04 -12.22 11.63
CA THR A 17 -37.46 -12.63 12.98
C THR A 17 -36.53 -13.73 13.49
N PRO A 18 -36.39 -13.94 14.81
CA PRO A 18 -35.63 -15.06 15.37
C PRO A 18 -36.09 -16.45 14.89
N SER A 19 -37.27 -16.54 14.28
CA SER A 19 -37.88 -17.76 13.75
C SER A 19 -37.78 -17.92 12.23
N ASN A 20 -37.35 -16.90 11.47
CA ASN A 20 -37.30 -16.90 10.01
C ASN A 20 -35.91 -16.52 9.47
N VAL A 21 -34.85 -16.98 10.16
CA VAL A 21 -33.47 -16.80 9.71
C VAL A 21 -33.07 -17.99 8.86
N LEU A 22 -32.84 -17.76 7.57
CA LEU A 22 -32.17 -18.70 6.68
C LEU A 22 -30.68 -18.36 6.68
N ALA A 23 -29.87 -19.31 7.14
CA ALA A 23 -28.42 -19.20 7.12
C ALA A 23 -27.88 -20.11 6.01
N GLU A 24 -27.48 -19.51 4.89
CA GLU A 24 -26.89 -20.25 3.77
C GLU A 24 -25.37 -20.15 3.81
N GLN A 25 -24.72 -21.31 3.83
CA GLN A 25 -23.27 -21.40 3.77
C GLN A 25 -22.84 -21.42 2.31
N HIS A 26 -22.09 -20.40 1.88
CA HIS A 26 -21.63 -20.33 0.48
C HIS A 26 -20.18 -20.77 0.29
N SER A 27 -19.39 -20.83 1.37
CA SER A 27 -18.01 -21.29 1.29
C SER A 27 -17.53 -21.90 2.61
N THR A 28 -16.54 -22.80 2.54
CA THR A 28 -15.86 -23.40 3.70
C THR A 28 -14.58 -22.66 4.10
N TYR A 29 -14.31 -21.51 3.51
CA TYR A 29 -13.14 -20.72 3.89
C TYR A 29 -13.43 -20.01 5.23
N GLY A 30 -12.50 -20.14 6.17
CA GLY A 30 -12.54 -19.35 7.39
C GLY A 30 -11.99 -17.96 7.13
N SER A 31 -12.40 -16.97 7.92
CA SER A 31 -11.84 -15.61 7.88
C SER A 31 -10.81 -15.40 9.01
N THR A 32 -9.79 -14.59 8.76
CA THR A 32 -8.97 -14.06 9.86
C THR A 32 -9.71 -12.95 10.63
N ASN A 33 -9.16 -12.47 11.74
CA ASN A 33 -9.70 -11.35 12.52
C ASN A 33 -9.27 -9.99 11.93
N LEU A 34 -9.49 -9.83 10.62
CA LEU A 34 -9.35 -8.58 9.88
C LEU A 34 -10.71 -8.19 9.34
N GLN A 35 -10.93 -6.88 9.23
CA GLN A 35 -12.16 -6.37 8.64
C GLN A 35 -12.20 -6.71 7.15
N ALA A 36 -13.28 -7.38 6.73
CA ALA A 36 -13.52 -7.58 5.31
C ALA A 36 -13.84 -6.23 4.65
N THR A 37 -13.28 -6.01 3.46
CA THR A 37 -13.42 -4.76 2.72
C THR A 37 -14.42 -4.95 1.60
N LEU A 38 -15.45 -4.12 1.55
CA LEU A 38 -16.32 -4.03 0.38
C LEU A 38 -15.64 -3.17 -0.69
N ALA A 39 -15.27 -3.78 -1.80
CA ALA A 39 -14.67 -3.13 -2.95
C ALA A 39 -15.60 -3.30 -4.17
N SER A 40 -16.24 -2.20 -4.58
CA SER A 40 -17.27 -2.19 -5.63
C SER A 40 -18.45 -3.12 -5.29
N GLU A 41 -18.57 -4.26 -5.97
CA GLU A 41 -19.64 -5.26 -5.80
C GLU A 41 -19.12 -6.57 -5.19
N SER A 42 -17.89 -6.59 -4.68
CA SER A 42 -17.25 -7.79 -4.15
C SER A 42 -16.65 -7.52 -2.78
N VAL A 43 -16.59 -8.54 -1.95
CA VAL A 43 -16.00 -8.44 -0.62
C VAL A 43 -14.61 -9.08 -0.65
N LEU A 44 -13.58 -8.27 -0.42
CA LEU A 44 -12.21 -8.71 -0.24
C LEU A 44 -12.00 -9.09 1.22
N PHE A 45 -11.50 -10.29 1.47
CA PHE A 45 -11.20 -10.74 2.82
C PHE A 45 -9.99 -11.68 2.83
N PHE A 46 -9.29 -11.72 3.96
CA PHE A 46 -8.22 -12.66 4.16
C PHE A 46 -8.76 -13.96 4.78
N GLN A 47 -8.41 -15.08 4.16
CA GLN A 47 -8.68 -16.42 4.69
C GLN A 47 -7.98 -16.58 6.05
N ARG A 48 -8.46 -17.51 6.88
CA ARG A 48 -7.79 -17.94 8.11
C ARG A 48 -6.30 -18.21 7.84
N GLY A 49 -5.46 -17.59 8.66
CA GLY A 49 -4.00 -17.56 8.47
C GLY A 49 -3.49 -16.23 7.93
N ALA A 50 -4.36 -15.35 7.42
CA ALA A 50 -4.02 -14.03 6.90
C ALA A 50 -3.05 -14.01 5.69
N GLU A 51 -2.67 -15.18 5.16
CA GLU A 51 -1.75 -15.31 4.01
C GLU A 51 -2.47 -15.26 2.65
N LYS A 52 -3.74 -15.67 2.58
CA LYS A 52 -4.47 -15.74 1.31
C LYS A 52 -5.61 -14.75 1.27
N MET A 53 -5.63 -13.91 0.24
CA MET A 53 -6.75 -13.02 -0.03
C MET A 53 -7.76 -13.69 -0.95
N ARG A 54 -9.03 -13.60 -0.57
CA ARG A 54 -10.18 -14.11 -1.29
C ARG A 54 -11.08 -12.95 -1.68
N GLU A 55 -11.68 -13.09 -2.86
CA GLU A 55 -12.69 -12.17 -3.35
C GLU A 55 -14.03 -12.89 -3.35
N LEU A 56 -14.93 -12.55 -2.43
CA LEU A 56 -16.29 -13.05 -2.44
C LEU A 56 -17.12 -12.26 -3.44
N ALA A 57 -17.57 -12.92 -4.50
CA ALA A 57 -18.40 -12.32 -5.53
C ALA A 57 -19.53 -13.27 -5.95
N TYR A 58 -20.67 -12.70 -6.33
CA TYR A 58 -21.80 -13.46 -6.84
C TYR A 58 -21.56 -13.83 -8.32
N ASN A 59 -21.77 -15.11 -8.65
CA ASN A 59 -21.74 -15.61 -10.03
C ASN A 59 -23.16 -15.92 -10.50
N TRP A 60 -23.62 -15.18 -11.51
CA TRP A 60 -24.95 -15.33 -12.09
C TRP A 60 -25.12 -16.60 -12.93
N GLU A 61 -24.05 -17.17 -13.49
CA GLU A 61 -24.13 -18.39 -14.32
C GLU A 61 -24.47 -19.62 -13.48
N SER A 62 -23.92 -19.67 -12.27
CA SER A 62 -24.10 -20.78 -11.33
C SER A 62 -25.07 -20.47 -10.20
N ASP A 63 -25.67 -19.26 -10.20
CA ASP A 63 -26.53 -18.75 -9.13
C ASP A 63 -25.94 -18.98 -7.73
N SER A 64 -24.66 -18.63 -7.57
CA SER A 64 -23.90 -18.94 -6.35
C SER A 64 -22.78 -17.94 -6.09
N TYR A 65 -22.42 -17.72 -4.82
CA TYR A 65 -21.20 -16.99 -4.48
C TYR A 65 -19.95 -17.86 -4.69
N VAL A 66 -18.91 -17.24 -5.23
CA VAL A 66 -17.58 -17.85 -5.42
C VAL A 66 -16.51 -16.99 -4.72
N ALA A 67 -15.43 -17.65 -4.28
CA ALA A 67 -14.33 -17.02 -3.57
C ALA A 67 -12.96 -17.38 -4.21
N PRO A 68 -12.64 -16.87 -5.42
CA PRO A 68 -11.31 -17.04 -6.03
C PRO A 68 -10.17 -16.52 -5.13
N ASP A 69 -8.99 -17.12 -5.30
CA ASP A 69 -7.75 -16.73 -4.62
C ASP A 69 -7.06 -15.63 -5.43
N MET A 70 -6.98 -14.43 -4.85
CA MET A 70 -6.39 -13.25 -5.48
C MET A 70 -4.88 -13.17 -5.29
N THR A 71 -4.30 -14.04 -4.47
CA THR A 71 -2.85 -14.17 -4.26
C THR A 71 -2.21 -15.23 -5.16
N ILE A 72 -3.00 -15.91 -6.01
CA ILE A 72 -2.54 -17.06 -6.80
C ILE A 72 -1.32 -16.77 -7.69
N LEU A 73 -1.22 -15.56 -8.23
CA LEU A 73 -0.09 -15.16 -9.09
C LEU A 73 1.19 -14.87 -8.29
N VAL A 74 1.07 -14.47 -7.03
CA VAL A 74 2.18 -14.14 -6.14
C VAL A 74 1.86 -14.62 -4.71
N PRO A 75 1.95 -15.93 -4.43
CA PRO A 75 1.52 -16.47 -3.13
C PRO A 75 2.32 -15.93 -1.93
N GLU A 76 3.54 -15.44 -2.17
CA GLU A 76 4.44 -14.90 -1.14
C GLU A 76 4.17 -13.41 -0.82
N ILE A 77 3.19 -12.78 -1.48
CA ILE A 77 2.97 -11.34 -1.38
C ILE A 77 2.59 -10.88 0.04
N THR A 78 1.90 -11.74 0.78
CA THR A 78 1.42 -11.51 2.15
C THR A 78 2.43 -11.91 3.22
N GLY A 79 3.54 -12.57 2.84
CA GLY A 79 4.55 -13.06 3.78
C GLY A 79 3.96 -14.03 4.81
N ASP A 80 4.22 -13.75 6.09
CA ASP A 80 3.71 -14.52 7.22
C ASP A 80 2.28 -14.14 7.64
N GLY A 81 1.67 -13.15 6.95
CA GLY A 81 0.29 -12.75 7.17
C GLY A 81 0.10 -11.24 7.19
N ILE A 82 -1.16 -10.82 7.00
CA ILE A 82 -1.58 -9.42 7.09
C ILE A 82 -2.12 -9.12 8.49
N THR A 83 -1.74 -7.95 9.02
CA THR A 83 -2.09 -7.49 10.38
C THR A 83 -3.04 -6.30 10.38
N ASP A 84 -3.03 -5.48 9.33
CA ASP A 84 -3.91 -4.33 9.18
C ASP A 84 -4.21 -4.06 7.71
N THR A 85 -5.38 -3.48 7.42
CA THR A 85 -5.80 -3.17 6.05
C THR A 85 -6.58 -1.86 5.98
N ALA A 86 -6.35 -1.08 4.93
CA ALA A 86 -7.19 0.08 4.62
C ALA A 86 -7.43 0.20 3.12
N TYR A 87 -8.63 0.64 2.75
CA TYR A 87 -9.06 0.71 1.36
C TYR A 87 -9.15 2.15 0.89
N GLN A 88 -8.40 2.44 -0.17
CA GLN A 88 -8.42 3.70 -0.91
C GLN A 88 -9.32 3.55 -2.13
N GLN A 89 -10.30 4.42 -2.29
CA GLN A 89 -11.22 4.39 -3.42
C GLN A 89 -10.78 5.34 -4.53
N THR A 90 -10.29 6.53 -4.15
CA THR A 90 -9.94 7.62 -5.06
C THR A 90 -8.45 7.94 -4.98
N PRO A 91 -7.73 8.09 -6.10
CA PRO A 91 -8.20 8.05 -7.49
C PRO A 91 -8.30 6.64 -8.07
N ASN A 92 -7.63 5.67 -7.45
CA ASN A 92 -7.63 4.27 -7.85
C ASN A 92 -8.05 3.40 -6.66
N SER A 93 -8.73 2.31 -6.95
CA SER A 93 -9.12 1.31 -5.96
C SER A 93 -7.89 0.48 -5.53
N ILE A 94 -7.39 0.78 -4.34
CA ILE A 94 -6.17 0.17 -3.77
C ILE A 94 -6.47 -0.32 -2.35
N LEU A 95 -6.24 -1.61 -2.10
CA LEU A 95 -6.21 -2.18 -0.77
C LEU A 95 -4.76 -2.20 -0.25
N TRP A 96 -4.54 -1.44 0.82
CA TRP A 96 -3.27 -1.36 1.53
C TRP A 96 -3.27 -2.41 2.64
N CYS A 97 -2.23 -3.24 2.70
CA CYS A 97 -2.14 -4.39 3.62
C CYS A 97 -0.81 -4.37 4.37
N VAL A 98 -0.83 -4.11 5.68
CA VAL A 98 0.37 -4.19 6.53
C VAL A 98 0.67 -5.66 6.80
N ARG A 99 1.91 -6.08 6.52
CA ARG A 99 2.38 -7.44 6.78
C ARG A 99 2.92 -7.57 8.21
N GLU A 100 2.94 -8.79 8.73
CA GLU A 100 3.49 -9.09 10.05
C GLU A 100 4.98 -8.76 10.18
N ASP A 101 5.74 -8.82 9.07
CA ASP A 101 7.15 -8.45 9.00
C ASP A 101 7.40 -6.94 8.90
N GLY A 102 6.35 -6.12 8.88
CA GLY A 102 6.44 -4.67 8.83
C GLY A 102 6.62 -4.08 7.44
N GLU A 103 6.49 -4.87 6.38
CA GLU A 103 6.35 -4.36 5.02
C GLU A 103 4.89 -4.04 4.66
N LEU A 104 4.69 -3.27 3.58
CA LEU A 104 3.36 -2.92 3.11
C LEU A 104 3.11 -3.57 1.74
N ALA A 105 2.12 -4.46 1.67
CA ALA A 105 1.63 -5.00 0.40
C ALA A 105 0.48 -4.14 -0.12
N ILE A 106 0.52 -3.81 -1.42
CA ILE A 106 -0.56 -3.07 -2.09
C ILE A 106 -1.22 -3.94 -3.14
N PHE A 107 -2.55 -3.92 -3.13
CA PHE A 107 -3.38 -4.59 -4.11
C PHE A 107 -4.21 -3.58 -4.88
N VAL A 108 -3.87 -3.41 -6.16
CA VAL A 108 -4.69 -2.63 -7.10
C VAL A 108 -5.80 -3.51 -7.61
N TYR A 109 -7.04 -3.04 -7.53
CA TYR A 109 -8.22 -3.83 -7.82
C TYR A 109 -9.25 -3.01 -8.59
N GLU A 110 -9.43 -3.32 -9.86
CA GLU A 110 -10.54 -2.81 -10.68
C GLU A 110 -11.18 -3.99 -11.40
N ARG A 111 -12.25 -4.53 -10.79
CA ARG A 111 -12.93 -5.73 -11.28
C ARG A 111 -13.55 -5.51 -12.66
N LYS A 112 -14.11 -4.33 -12.93
CA LYS A 112 -14.82 -4.06 -14.19
C LYS A 112 -13.89 -4.11 -15.39
N GLU A 113 -12.64 -3.71 -15.20
CA GLU A 113 -11.59 -3.72 -16.22
C GLU A 113 -10.71 -4.98 -16.16
N LEU A 114 -11.04 -5.93 -15.27
CA LEU A 114 -10.25 -7.14 -15.02
C LEU A 114 -8.79 -6.85 -14.63
N ILE A 115 -8.55 -5.72 -13.95
CA ILE A 115 -7.23 -5.29 -13.51
C ILE A 115 -7.05 -5.70 -12.05
N THR A 116 -6.09 -6.59 -11.82
CA THR A 116 -5.63 -6.94 -10.48
C THR A 116 -4.11 -7.01 -10.46
N SER A 117 -3.48 -6.38 -9.47
CA SER A 117 -2.02 -6.38 -9.37
C SER A 117 -1.57 -6.23 -7.93
N TRP A 118 -0.48 -6.91 -7.62
CA TRP A 118 0.19 -6.83 -6.32
C TRP A 118 1.54 -6.14 -6.45
N ALA A 119 1.92 -5.38 -5.43
CA ALA A 119 3.29 -4.91 -5.25
C ALA A 119 3.64 -4.80 -3.76
N ARG A 120 4.95 -4.72 -3.45
CA ARG A 120 5.47 -4.49 -2.10
C ARG A 120 6.08 -3.10 -2.00
N LEU A 121 5.86 -2.46 -0.87
CA LEU A 121 6.46 -1.21 -0.46
C LEU A 121 7.31 -1.51 0.77
N ILE A 122 8.60 -1.19 0.65
CA ILE A 122 9.62 -1.41 1.67
C ILE A 122 10.22 -0.05 1.98
N THR A 123 10.26 0.30 3.26
CA THR A 123 10.85 1.54 3.75
C THR A 123 11.95 1.23 4.75
N ASP A 124 12.79 2.21 5.08
CA ASP A 124 13.76 2.09 6.19
C ASP A 124 13.05 2.21 7.55
N GLY A 125 12.38 1.12 7.94
CA GLY A 125 11.49 1.05 9.09
C GLY A 125 10.47 -0.07 8.94
N LEU A 126 9.50 -0.11 9.85
CA LEU A 126 8.43 -1.09 9.89
C LEU A 126 7.08 -0.38 9.90
N PHE A 127 6.22 -0.67 8.91
CA PHE A 127 4.82 -0.26 8.93
C PHE A 127 4.10 -1.03 10.06
N GLU A 128 3.39 -0.30 10.93
CA GLU A 128 2.64 -0.90 12.05
C GLU A 128 1.12 -0.81 11.85
N SER A 129 0.63 0.21 11.14
CA SER A 129 -0.80 0.39 10.86
C SER A 129 -1.02 1.28 9.65
N VAL A 130 -2.18 1.17 9.03
CA VAL A 130 -2.60 1.99 7.88
C VAL A 130 -4.04 2.46 8.05
N ALA A 131 -4.32 3.70 7.67
CA ALA A 131 -5.66 4.26 7.65
C ALA A 131 -5.85 5.08 6.37
N VAL A 132 -7.06 5.06 5.83
CA VAL A 132 -7.43 5.91 4.69
C VAL A 132 -8.50 6.89 5.14
N ILE A 133 -8.30 8.16 4.83
CA ILE A 133 -9.29 9.22 5.02
C ILE A 133 -9.62 9.87 3.68
N SER A 134 -10.87 10.28 3.51
CA SER A 134 -11.28 10.98 2.29
C SER A 134 -10.61 12.36 2.21
N GLY A 135 -9.89 12.62 1.13
CA GLY A 135 -9.35 13.94 0.83
C GLY A 135 -10.24 14.72 -0.16
N SER A 136 -9.78 15.90 -0.57
CA SER A 136 -10.52 16.76 -1.52
C SER A 136 -10.33 16.37 -2.98
N ALA A 137 -9.13 15.92 -3.36
CA ALA A 137 -8.79 15.49 -4.72
C ALA A 137 -8.52 13.98 -4.79
N GLU A 138 -7.77 13.46 -3.83
CA GLU A 138 -7.43 12.06 -3.67
C GLU A 138 -7.63 11.64 -2.20
N ASP A 139 -7.96 10.38 -1.95
CA ASP A 139 -8.00 9.84 -0.60
C ASP A 139 -6.58 9.84 -0.02
N GLN A 140 -6.44 10.23 1.24
CA GLN A 140 -5.16 10.28 1.93
C GLN A 140 -4.90 8.98 2.68
N VAL A 141 -3.76 8.36 2.37
CA VAL A 141 -3.30 7.14 3.02
C VAL A 141 -2.31 7.52 4.10
N TRP A 142 -2.66 7.24 5.34
CA TRP A 142 -1.87 7.50 6.54
C TRP A 142 -1.29 6.20 7.07
N VAL A 143 -0.04 6.25 7.51
CA VAL A 143 0.69 5.11 8.05
C VAL A 143 1.40 5.46 9.34
N SER A 144 1.41 4.52 10.28
CA SER A 144 2.36 4.55 11.41
C SER A 144 3.58 3.74 11.02
N VAL A 145 4.75 4.36 11.01
CA VAL A 145 6.03 3.71 10.70
C VAL A 145 6.92 3.77 11.93
N LYS A 146 7.36 2.61 12.40
CA LYS A 146 8.36 2.50 13.46
C LYS A 146 9.75 2.53 12.83
N ARG A 147 10.52 3.58 13.13
CA ARG A 147 11.87 3.78 12.59
C ARG A 147 12.87 3.98 13.72
N THR A 148 14.13 3.65 13.44
CA THR A 148 15.26 3.91 14.34
C THR A 148 16.28 4.75 13.60
N MET A 149 16.36 6.05 13.92
CA MET A 149 17.33 6.94 13.29
C MET A 149 18.54 7.10 14.20
N ALA A 150 19.73 7.24 13.63
CA ALA A 150 20.97 7.35 14.37
C ALA A 150 21.00 8.54 15.33
N GLY A 151 20.46 9.70 14.93
CA GLY A 151 20.43 10.91 15.76
C GLY A 151 19.18 11.07 16.62
N VAL A 152 18.06 10.45 16.24
CA VAL A 152 16.78 10.66 16.92
C VAL A 152 16.65 9.78 18.16
N ASN A 153 16.24 10.38 19.28
CA ASN A 153 15.94 9.67 20.54
C ASN A 153 17.07 8.70 20.95
N GLN A 154 18.33 9.12 20.78
CA GLN A 154 19.52 8.32 21.11
C GLN A 154 19.56 6.97 20.38
N GLY A 155 19.10 6.89 19.13
CA GLY A 155 19.07 5.64 18.36
C GLY A 155 18.00 4.65 18.84
N THR A 156 16.96 5.13 19.52
CA THR A 156 15.84 4.29 19.96
C THR A 156 14.68 4.39 18.96
N ALA A 157 14.00 3.28 18.73
CA ALA A 157 12.85 3.25 17.84
C ALA A 157 11.75 4.24 18.29
N VAL A 158 11.27 5.06 17.34
CA VAL A 158 10.14 5.97 17.51
C VAL A 158 9.12 5.76 16.39
N ARG A 159 7.88 6.19 16.63
CA ARG A 159 6.78 6.08 15.67
C ARG A 159 6.62 7.40 14.92
N TYR A 160 6.65 7.31 13.61
CA TYR A 160 6.38 8.39 12.68
C TYR A 160 4.96 8.21 12.16
N ILE A 161 4.20 9.31 12.13
CA ILE A 161 2.91 9.35 11.46
C ILE A 161 3.16 10.05 10.12
N GLU A 162 3.06 9.28 9.05
CA GLU A 162 3.36 9.73 7.69
C GLU A 162 2.11 9.55 6.83
N TYR A 163 2.01 10.33 5.75
CA TYR A 163 0.97 10.13 4.74
C TYR A 163 1.63 10.10 3.36
N PHE A 164 1.05 9.34 2.44
CA PHE A 164 1.51 9.33 1.05
C PHE A 164 1.06 10.60 0.35
N SER A 165 2.00 11.27 -0.33
CA SER A 165 1.69 12.42 -1.18
C SER A 165 0.69 12.02 -2.27
N ALA A 166 -0.08 13.00 -2.75
CA ALA A 166 -0.97 12.79 -3.89
C ALA A 166 -0.17 12.22 -5.06
N ARG A 167 -0.80 11.30 -5.80
CA ARG A 167 -0.16 10.65 -6.94
C ARG A 167 -0.06 11.59 -8.13
N ASP A 168 -1.06 12.44 -8.32
CA ASP A 168 -1.03 13.52 -9.30
C ASP A 168 -0.28 14.73 -8.73
N PHE A 169 0.96 14.92 -9.18
CA PHE A 169 1.80 16.09 -8.90
C PHE A 169 1.72 17.14 -10.03
N GLY A 170 0.78 17.02 -10.96
CA GLY A 170 0.58 17.95 -12.06
C GLY A 170 1.77 18.01 -13.03
N THR A 171 2.16 19.23 -13.42
CA THR A 171 3.25 19.45 -14.40
C THR A 171 4.47 20.14 -13.81
N ASP A 172 4.46 20.48 -12.52
CA ASP A 172 5.59 21.12 -11.87
C ASP A 172 6.65 20.05 -11.51
N PRO A 173 7.87 20.13 -12.06
CA PRO A 173 8.92 19.18 -11.71
C PRO A 173 9.34 19.26 -10.22
N CYS A 174 9.04 20.35 -9.51
CA CYS A 174 9.35 20.50 -8.08
C CYS A 174 8.48 19.59 -7.19
N ASP A 175 7.30 19.18 -7.70
CA ASP A 175 6.36 18.30 -7.01
C ASP A 175 6.57 16.82 -7.38
N ALA A 176 7.41 16.54 -8.37
CA ALA A 176 7.75 15.19 -8.82
C ALA A 176 8.85 14.53 -7.96
N TYR A 177 8.59 14.39 -6.65
CA TYR A 177 9.54 13.82 -5.70
C TYR A 177 9.02 12.52 -5.08
N PHE A 178 9.97 11.65 -4.75
CA PHE A 178 9.69 10.34 -4.18
C PHE A 178 10.75 10.06 -3.13
N VAL A 179 10.38 10.24 -1.87
CA VAL A 179 11.23 10.02 -0.70
C VAL A 179 10.35 9.53 0.45
N ASP A 180 10.95 8.84 1.41
CA ASP A 180 10.26 8.44 2.62
C ASP A 180 10.48 9.47 3.73
N SER A 181 9.50 9.67 4.61
CA SER A 181 9.58 10.59 5.76
C SER A 181 10.05 12.01 5.40
N GLY A 182 9.68 12.49 4.20
CA GLY A 182 10.17 13.74 3.64
C GLY A 182 9.47 15.00 4.14
N ILE A 183 10.10 16.14 3.88
CA ILE A 183 9.52 17.48 4.06
C ILE A 183 9.56 18.25 2.74
N THR A 184 8.61 19.18 2.63
CA THR A 184 8.56 20.19 1.56
C THR A 184 8.85 21.56 2.16
N TYR A 185 9.83 22.26 1.61
CA TYR A 185 10.04 23.69 1.79
C TYR A 185 9.58 24.42 0.53
N ASP A 186 8.69 25.37 0.65
CA ASP A 186 8.19 26.17 -0.47
C ASP A 186 8.01 27.63 -0.03
N SER A 187 9.01 28.46 -0.26
CA SER A 187 8.94 29.87 0.14
C SER A 187 9.83 30.75 -0.73
N GLY A 188 11.15 30.59 -0.67
CA GLY A 188 12.09 31.43 -1.39
C GLY A 188 13.49 30.88 -1.37
N ALA A 189 14.29 31.33 -2.35
CA ALA A 189 15.62 30.78 -2.58
C ALA A 189 16.52 30.85 -1.32
N THR A 190 16.97 29.69 -0.86
CA THR A 190 17.83 29.54 0.31
C THR A 190 18.88 28.46 0.08
N THR A 191 20.02 28.57 0.78
CA THR A 191 21.07 27.53 0.80
C THR A 191 20.95 26.60 1.99
N THR A 192 20.04 26.87 2.92
CA THR A 192 19.87 26.08 4.15
C THR A 192 18.41 25.71 4.32
N ILE A 193 18.17 24.42 4.54
CA ILE A 193 16.85 23.87 4.86
C ILE A 193 16.88 23.37 6.30
N THR A 194 15.85 23.72 7.06
CA THR A 194 15.67 23.36 8.47
C THR A 194 14.40 22.51 8.62
N GLY A 195 14.15 21.97 9.82
CA GLY A 195 12.95 21.17 10.10
C GLY A 195 13.09 19.68 9.84
N LEU A 196 14.33 19.18 9.65
CA LEU A 196 14.64 17.76 9.46
C LEU A 196 15.05 17.08 10.77
N THR A 197 14.64 17.59 11.94
CA THR A 197 15.06 17.03 13.24
C THR A 197 14.64 15.56 13.42
N HIS A 198 13.58 15.13 12.72
CA HIS A 198 13.11 13.75 12.70
C HIS A 198 13.99 12.81 11.85
N LEU A 199 14.96 13.34 11.11
CA LEU A 199 15.94 12.61 10.29
C LEU A 199 17.38 12.90 10.72
N GLU A 200 17.61 13.34 11.96
CA GLU A 200 18.96 13.66 12.45
C GLU A 200 19.94 12.50 12.24
N ALA A 201 21.12 12.84 11.70
CA ALA A 201 22.21 11.93 11.32
C ALA A 201 21.91 10.95 10.17
N GLU A 202 20.72 11.04 9.56
CA GLU A 202 20.40 10.28 8.36
C GLU A 202 20.87 10.97 7.08
N THR A 203 21.13 10.16 6.05
CA THR A 203 21.42 10.66 4.70
C THR A 203 20.12 10.86 3.95
N VAL A 204 19.87 12.08 3.49
CA VAL A 204 18.66 12.44 2.76
C VAL A 204 18.95 12.68 1.27
N ALA A 205 18.02 12.23 0.42
CA ALA A 205 17.94 12.67 -0.97
C ALA A 205 17.26 14.03 -1.02
N VAL A 206 17.70 14.89 -1.95
CA VAL A 206 17.26 16.28 -2.03
C VAL A 206 16.95 16.64 -3.49
N LEU A 207 15.76 17.19 -3.71
CA LEU A 207 15.34 17.80 -4.96
C LEU A 207 15.14 19.30 -4.70
N GLY A 208 15.83 20.17 -5.44
CA GLY A 208 15.68 21.62 -5.34
C GLY A 208 15.31 22.22 -6.69
N ASP A 209 14.20 22.95 -6.77
CA ASP A 209 13.63 23.54 -7.99
C ASP A 209 13.57 22.54 -9.18
N GLY A 210 13.15 21.30 -8.90
CA GLY A 210 13.06 20.23 -9.90
C GLY A 210 14.40 19.60 -10.32
N VAL A 211 15.51 19.98 -9.68
CA VAL A 211 16.85 19.47 -9.97
C VAL A 211 17.39 18.66 -8.80
N ILE A 212 17.91 17.46 -9.11
CA ILE A 212 18.54 16.60 -8.11
C ILE A 212 19.78 17.29 -7.54
N GLN A 213 19.82 17.42 -6.21
CA GLN A 213 20.96 17.94 -5.47
C GLN A 213 21.82 16.79 -4.93
N THR A 214 23.02 17.12 -4.47
CA THR A 214 23.86 16.13 -3.77
C THR A 214 23.23 15.77 -2.43
N SER A 215 23.08 14.48 -2.14
CA SER A 215 22.59 13.98 -0.85
C SER A 215 23.34 14.60 0.32
N GLN A 216 22.61 14.93 1.38
CA GLN A 216 23.13 15.58 2.57
C GLN A 216 22.92 14.70 3.80
N ILE A 217 23.79 14.84 4.79
CA ILE A 217 23.55 14.29 6.12
C ILE A 217 22.91 15.37 6.96
N VAL A 218 21.79 15.05 7.63
CA VAL A 218 21.11 16.00 8.51
C VAL A 218 21.95 16.20 9.77
N ASN A 219 22.25 17.46 10.08
CA ASN A 219 23.05 17.81 11.26
C ASN A 219 22.22 17.72 12.57
N ALA A 220 22.89 17.90 13.72
CA ALA A 220 22.26 17.84 15.05
C ALA A 220 21.21 18.94 15.32
N SER A 221 21.11 19.95 14.47
CA SER A 221 20.06 20.99 14.52
C SER A 221 18.90 20.70 13.57
N GLY A 222 18.91 19.57 12.85
CA GLY A 222 17.89 19.22 11.87
C GLY A 222 18.01 20.04 10.59
N GLU A 223 19.22 20.36 10.16
CA GLU A 223 19.48 21.19 8.99
C GLU A 223 20.36 20.49 7.94
N ILE A 224 20.17 20.87 6.68
CA ILE A 224 21.00 20.49 5.54
C ILE A 224 21.40 21.74 4.73
N THR A 225 22.55 21.68 4.06
CA THR A 225 23.02 22.73 3.15
C THR A 225 22.90 22.28 1.70
N ILE A 226 22.32 23.12 0.86
CA ILE A 226 22.01 22.82 -0.54
C ILE A 226 22.52 23.91 -1.47
N THR A 227 22.57 23.63 -2.77
CA THR A 227 22.62 24.69 -3.76
C THR A 227 21.31 25.48 -3.68
N SER A 228 21.40 26.81 -3.73
CA SER A 228 20.26 27.72 -3.57
C SER A 228 19.03 27.30 -4.40
N ALA A 229 17.90 27.06 -3.74
CA ALA A 229 16.63 26.69 -4.37
C ALA A 229 15.43 27.25 -3.58
N ALA A 230 14.31 27.54 -4.26
CA ALA A 230 13.12 28.13 -3.66
C ALA A 230 12.11 27.09 -3.17
N THR A 231 11.99 25.97 -3.89
CA THR A 231 11.18 24.82 -3.54
C THR A 231 12.09 23.60 -3.37
N VAL A 232 12.03 22.97 -2.21
CA VAL A 232 12.94 21.86 -1.84
C VAL A 232 12.16 20.72 -1.22
N GLN A 233 12.44 19.53 -1.73
CA GLN A 233 11.94 18.26 -1.20
C GLN A 233 13.14 17.51 -0.61
N ALA A 234 13.05 17.09 0.66
CA ALA A 234 14.13 16.38 1.32
C ALA A 234 13.59 15.24 2.20
N GLY A 235 14.12 14.03 2.03
CA GLY A 235 13.71 12.86 2.80
C GLY A 235 14.61 11.65 2.57
N LEU A 236 14.27 10.53 3.18
CA LEU A 236 15.02 9.29 3.04
C LEU A 236 14.93 8.77 1.59
N PRO A 237 16.06 8.32 1.01
CA PRO A 237 16.06 7.80 -0.35
C PRO A 237 15.28 6.49 -0.41
N PHE A 238 14.49 6.33 -1.47
CA PHE A 238 13.80 5.07 -1.78
C PHE A 238 14.45 4.37 -2.98
N THR A 239 14.19 3.08 -3.14
CA THR A 239 14.67 2.29 -4.28
C THR A 239 13.52 1.55 -4.93
N VAL A 240 13.36 1.72 -6.24
CA VAL A 240 12.37 0.97 -7.04
C VAL A 240 13.04 -0.24 -7.66
N GLN A 241 12.42 -1.40 -7.50
CA GLN A 241 12.81 -2.62 -8.19
C GLN A 241 11.66 -3.09 -9.07
N MET A 242 11.93 -3.26 -10.36
CA MET A 242 10.98 -3.83 -11.32
C MET A 242 11.63 -5.02 -12.00
N LYS A 243 10.91 -6.14 -12.05
CA LYS A 243 11.32 -7.34 -12.76
C LYS A 243 10.25 -7.72 -13.77
N THR A 244 10.63 -7.78 -15.04
CA THR A 244 9.73 -8.26 -16.10
C THR A 244 9.66 -9.77 -16.09
N MET A 245 8.60 -10.31 -16.70
CA MET A 245 8.57 -11.73 -17.04
C MET A 245 9.77 -12.11 -17.92
N PRO A 246 10.25 -13.37 -17.84
CA PRO A 246 11.26 -13.86 -18.76
C PRO A 246 10.79 -13.67 -20.20
N LEU A 247 11.67 -13.19 -21.06
CA LEU A 247 11.42 -13.14 -22.50
C LEU A 247 11.25 -14.57 -23.02
N SER A 248 10.05 -14.94 -23.44
CA SER A 248 9.83 -16.18 -24.18
C SER A 248 10.13 -15.93 -25.66
N PHE A 249 11.23 -16.49 -26.15
CA PHE A 249 11.45 -16.60 -27.59
C PHE A 249 10.63 -17.80 -28.08
N LEU A 250 9.52 -17.55 -28.80
CA LEU A 250 8.96 -18.55 -29.70
C LEU A 250 10.01 -18.79 -30.80
N GLY A 251 10.81 -19.82 -30.62
CA GLY A 251 11.82 -20.23 -31.59
C GLY A 251 11.16 -20.47 -32.95
N ALA A 252 11.57 -19.65 -33.93
CA ALA A 252 11.39 -19.97 -35.34
C ALA A 252 11.99 -21.35 -35.60
N GLY A 253 11.17 -22.24 -36.20
CA GLY A 253 11.58 -23.60 -36.51
C GLY A 253 12.86 -23.66 -37.32
N THR A 254 13.81 -24.46 -36.84
CA THR A 254 14.82 -25.10 -37.69
C THR A 254 14.96 -26.53 -37.21
N SER A 255 14.27 -27.45 -37.89
CA SER A 255 14.66 -28.86 -37.83
C SER A 255 15.96 -28.99 -38.61
N ILE A 256 17.05 -29.33 -37.93
CA ILE A 256 18.22 -29.95 -38.54
C ILE A 256 18.26 -31.38 -38.01
N LEU A 257 17.59 -32.26 -38.74
CA LEU A 257 17.86 -33.69 -38.71
C LEU A 257 19.03 -33.95 -39.67
N SER A 258 20.05 -34.62 -39.16
CA SER A 258 21.05 -35.37 -39.93
C SER A 258 20.42 -36.53 -40.67
#